data_AF-A0A1G2HWX0-F1
#
_entry.id   AF-A0A1G2HWX0-F1
#
_cell.length_a   1.000
_cell.length_b   1.000
_cell.length_c   1.000
_cell.angle_alpha   90.00
_cell.angle_beta   90.00
_cell.angle_gamma   90.00
#
_symmetry.space_group_name_H-M   'P 1'
#
loop_
_entity.id
_entity.type
_entity.pdbx_description
1 polymer ?
#
loop_
_entity_poly.entity_id
_entity_poly.type
_entity_poly.pdbx_seq_one_letter_code
_entity_poly.pdbx_strand_id
1 'polypeptide(L)' 'MEKAVILSKKMLSEGNLVVIHRKDYEEYLELKKIVPMVIATVAEKRAIYEGRKQIKNGKYLSLVKLRHALER' A
#
# COMPACT_ATOMS: atom_id res chain seq x y z
N MET A 1 31.91 -4.82 7.09
CA MET A 1 31.35 -5.38 8.33
C MET A 1 29.84 -5.40 8.21
N GLU A 2 29.27 -6.54 7.82
CA GLU A 2 27.81 -6.70 7.69
C GLU A 2 27.17 -6.74 9.08
N LYS A 3 26.37 -5.71 9.41
CA LYS A 3 25.63 -5.63 10.67
C LYS A 3 24.23 -6.18 10.43
N ALA A 4 24.01 -7.45 10.77
CA ALA A 4 22.71 -8.09 10.77
C ALA A 4 21.89 -7.65 12.00
N VAL A 5 20.62 -7.28 11.81
CA VAL A 5 19.69 -6.99 12.90
C VAL A 5 19.05 -8.32 13.32
N ILE A 6 19.37 -8.81 14.52
CA ILE A 6 18.85 -10.08 15.05
C ILE A 6 17.55 -9.80 15.83
N LEU A 7 16.41 -10.27 15.29
CA LEU A 7 15.12 -10.31 16.01
C LEU A 7 15.06 -11.58 16.89
N SER A 8 14.30 -11.51 17.99
CA SER A 8 14.42 -12.31 19.23
C SER A 8 14.66 -13.83 19.08
N LYS A 9 15.34 -14.43 20.07
CA LYS A 9 15.62 -15.89 20.20
C LYS A 9 14.40 -16.80 19.99
N LYS A 10 13.19 -16.31 20.25
CA LYS A 10 11.94 -17.07 20.07
C LYS A 10 11.61 -17.33 18.59
N MET A 11 12.05 -16.45 17.69
CA MET A 11 11.84 -16.61 16.24
C MET A 11 12.87 -17.55 15.59
N LEU A 12 14.04 -17.71 16.20
CA LEU A 12 15.08 -18.65 15.77
C LEU A 12 14.63 -20.11 15.93
N SER A 13 13.85 -20.43 16.97
CA SER A 13 13.39 -21.80 17.25
C SER A 13 12.27 -22.29 16.34
N GLU A 14 11.53 -21.38 15.68
CA GLU A 14 10.38 -21.72 14.83
C GLU A 14 10.73 -21.76 13.33
N GLY A 15 12.01 -21.62 12.97
CA GLY A 15 12.47 -21.67 11.57
C GLY A 15 12.07 -20.46 10.70
N ASN A 16 11.37 -19.48 11.28
CA ASN A 16 10.85 -18.31 10.58
C ASN A 16 11.79 -17.10 10.72
N LEU A 17 13.10 -17.31 10.52
CA LEU A 17 14.05 -16.21 10.51
C LEU A 17 14.10 -15.58 9.12
N VAL A 18 13.54 -14.37 8.98
CA VAL A 18 13.69 -13.57 7.76
C VAL A 18 14.82 -12.58 7.99
N VAL A 19 15.93 -12.76 7.28
CA VAL A 19 17.06 -11.82 7.30
C VAL A 19 16.76 -10.71 6.31
N ILE A 20 16.68 -9.47 6.80
CA ILE A 20 16.50 -8.26 5.99
C ILE A 20 17.76 -7.40 6.15
N HIS A 21 18.27 -6.86 5.05
CA HIS A 21 19.34 -5.87 5.13
C HIS A 21 18.86 -4.61 5.82
N ARG A 22 19.72 -4.05 6.68
CA ARG A 22 19.39 -2.86 7.48
C ARG A 22 18.83 -1.70 6.64
N LYS A 23 19.40 -1.47 5.45
CA LYS A 23 18.96 -0.43 4.53
C LYS A 23 17.50 -0.60 4.12
N ASP A 24 17.13 -1.82 3.72
CA ASP A 24 15.76 -2.14 3.29
C ASP A 24 14.77 -2.02 4.45
N TYR A 25 15.20 -2.36 5.67
CA TYR A 25 14.39 -2.17 6.88
C TYR A 25 14.16 -0.69 7.19
N GLU A 26 15.20 0.13 7.10
CA GLU A 26 15.11 1.59 7.32
C GLU A 26 14.21 2.25 6.28
N GLU A 27 14.34 1.88 5.01
CA GLU A 27 13.47 2.35 3.92
C GLU A 27 12.00 1.94 4.14
N TYR A 28 11.74 0.71 4.57
CA TYR A 28 10.40 0.25 4.92
C TYR A 28 9.78 1.06 6.08
N LEU A 29 10.58 1.39 7.10
CA LEU A 29 10.13 2.21 8.22
C LEU A 29 9.83 3.66 7.81
N GLU A 30 10.61 4.22 6.88
CA GLU A 30 10.35 5.55 6.32
C GLU A 30 9.06 5.56 5.49
N LEU A 31 8.86 4.55 4.65
CA LEU A 31 7.61 4.35 3.91
C LEU A 31 6.39 4.28 4.82
N LYS A 32 6.48 3.57 5.96
CA LYS A 32 5.42 3.53 6.98
C LYS A 32 5.12 4.88 7.62
N LYS A 33 6.11 5.77 7.75
CA LYS A 33 5.94 7.09 8.35
C LYS A 33 5.30 8.08 7.37
N ILE A 34 5.66 7.99 6.09
CA ILE A 34 5.22 8.91 5.04
C ILE A 34 3.83 8.53 4.52
N VAL A 35 3.59 7.23 4.37
CA VAL A 35 2.31 6.71 3.91
C VAL A 35 1.60 6.14 5.13
N PRO A 36 0.55 6.80 5.68
CA PRO A 36 -0.36 6.09 6.54
C PRO A 36 -0.84 4.88 5.74
N MET A 37 -0.48 3.67 6.17
CA MET A 37 -0.93 2.45 5.51
C MET A 37 -2.44 2.37 5.70
N VAL A 38 -3.17 2.97 4.76
CA VAL A 38 -4.62 2.87 4.71
C VAL A 38 -4.93 1.44 4.31
N ILE A 39 -5.38 0.65 5.29
CA ILE A 39 -5.86 -0.69 5.03
C ILE A 39 -7.22 -0.53 4.33
N ALA A 40 -7.19 -0.52 3.00
CA ALA A 40 -8.41 -0.48 2.22
C ALA A 40 -9.25 -1.73 2.50
N THR A 41 -10.54 -1.51 2.77
CA THR A 41 -11.56 -2.54 2.88
C THR A 41 -11.74 -3.28 1.55
N VAL A 42 -12.39 -4.45 1.59
CA VAL A 42 -12.71 -5.23 0.38
C VAL A 42 -13.55 -4.42 -0.60
N ALA A 43 -14.49 -3.62 -0.09
CA ALA A 43 -15.36 -2.76 -0.88
C ALA A 43 -14.54 -1.67 -1.62
N GLU A 44 -13.63 -1.00 -0.92
CA GLU A 44 -12.78 0.04 -1.51
C GLU A 44 -11.83 -0.54 -2.57
N LYS A 45 -11.25 -1.71 -2.33
CA LYS A 45 -10.41 -2.39 -3.33
C LYS A 45 -11.19 -2.71 -4.61
N ARG A 46 -12.44 -3.19 -4.46
CA ARG A 46 -13.34 -3.44 -5.61
C ARG A 46 -13.69 -2.14 -6.33
N ALA A 47 -13.99 -1.07 -5.60
CA ALA A 47 -14.30 0.24 -6.19
C ALA A 47 -13.11 0.79 -7.00
N ILE A 48 -11.89 0.70 -6.48
CA ILE A 48 -10.67 1.10 -7.20
C ILE A 48 -10.48 0.27 -8.47
N TYR A 49 -10.66 -1.06 -8.39
CA TYR A 49 -10.54 -1.95 -9.53
C TYR A 49 -11.55 -1.61 -10.63
N GLU A 50 -12.83 -1.45 -10.27
CA GLU A 50 -13.88 -1.08 -11.23
C GLU A 50 -13.64 0.31 -11.81
N GLY A 51 -13.19 1.27 -11.00
CA GLY A 51 -12.81 2.60 -11.48
C GLY A 51 -11.70 2.54 -12.55
N ARG A 52 -10.65 1.76 -12.32
CA ARG A 52 -9.57 1.55 -13.30
C ARG A 52 -10.09 0.93 -14.60
N LYS A 53 -10.98 -0.07 -14.48
CA LYS A 53 -11.61 -0.72 -15.63
C LYS A 53 -12.49 0.25 -16.43
N GLN A 54 -13.28 1.07 -15.74
CA GLN A 54 -14.13 2.09 -16.34
C GLN A 54 -13.32 3.16 -17.09
N ILE A 55 -12.22 3.64 -16.49
CA ILE A 55 -11.29 4.57 -17.15
C ILE A 55 -10.72 3.96 -18.43
N LYS A 56 -10.22 2.73 -18.36
CA LYS A 56 -9.66 2.01 -19.52
C LYS A 56 -10.69 1.86 -20.65
N ASN A 57 -11.95 1.66 -20.29
CA ASN A 57 -13.05 1.50 -21.25
C ASN A 57 -13.68 2.83 -21.68
N GLY A 58 -13.12 3.98 -21.30
CA GLY A 58 -13.68 5.30 -21.60
C GLY A 58 -14.98 5.64 -20.86
N LYS A 59 -15.41 4.80 -19.93
CA LYS A 59 -16.65 4.95 -19.15
C LYS A 59 -16.39 5.71 -17.84
N TYR A 60 -15.81 6.90 -17.94
CA TYR A 60 -15.48 7.72 -16.76
C TYR A 60 -16.11 9.10 -16.86
N LEU A 61 -16.37 9.71 -15.70
CA LEU A 61 -16.81 11.09 -15.60
C LEU A 61 -15.62 11.95 -15.17
N SER A 62 -15.21 12.89 -16.01
CA SER A 62 -14.20 13.87 -15.61
C SER A 62 -14.72 14.75 -14.49
N LEU A 63 -13.85 15.22 -13.60
CA LEU A 63 -14.20 16.13 -12.50
C LEU A 63 -14.98 17.36 -12.97
N VAL A 64 -14.63 17.94 -14.13
CA VAL A 64 -15.33 19.09 -14.72
C VAL A 64 -16.80 18.75 -15.01
N LYS A 65 -17.04 17.63 -15.70
CA LYS A 65 -18.40 17.15 -15.99
C LYS A 65 -19.19 16.80 -14.73
N LEU A 66 -18.53 16.20 -13.73
CA LEU A 66 -19.17 15.90 -12.45
C LEU A 66 -19.61 17.18 -11.73
N ARG A 67 -18.73 18.18 -11.68
CA ARG A 67 -19.02 19.47 -11.05
C ARG A 67 -20.24 20.14 -11.69
N HIS A 68 -20.30 20.20 -13.02
CA HIS A 68 -21.44 20.75 -13.73
C HIS A 68 -22.75 19.96 -13.55
N ALA A 69 -22.68 18.66 -13.23
CA ALA A 69 -23.86 17.84 -12.96
C ALA A 69 -24.41 18.05 -11.54
N LEU A 70 -23.55 18.40 -10.58
CA LEU A 70 -23.92 18.61 -9.18
C LEU A 70 -24.34 20.06 -8.87
N GLU A 71 -23.98 21.02 -9.71
CA GLU A 71 -24.36 22.45 -9.60
C GLU A 71 -25.72 22.76 -10.26
N ARG A 72 -26.52 21.75 -10.65
CA ARG A 72 -27.90 21.88 -11.15
C ARG A 72 -28.89 21.38 -10.12
#